data_AF-A0A935Y5K6-F1
#
_entry.id   AF-A0A935Y5K6-F1
#
_cell.length_a   1.000
_cell.length_b   1.000
_cell.length_c   1.000
_cell.angle_alpha   90.00
_cell.angle_beta   90.00
_cell.angle_gamma   90.00
#
_symmetry.space_group_name_H-M   'P 1'
#
loop_
_entity.id
_entity.type
_entity.pdbx_description
1 polymer ?
#
loop_
_entity_poly.entity_id
_entity_poly.type
_entity_poly.pdbx_seq_one_letter_code
_entity_poly.pdbx_strand_id
1 'polypeptide(L)'
;MKYSLSAQGGGITQAVNVGVAEAPEYWPDMELIDGRIVILGAKTTTIPNSTDVLSSGTLTSFNTNLGDKKFGTFNDDWNINCSFDITSNCDGDILVGGNNELHDEDYYVYKLNNNCQSKTSFNGQNDITSNVSINNIATWSSSRKVNATVIVKAGGELTIGPGAVIEFAASWDQIDFDILNKNLPSENVAIPKIQVQPGGKLILNQCTLRGLSSCPLNGMWDGIELQSGGEVVMNGATIMDAKYGIMADKSVYDQSGRIRPSETMGGALITSTNSHFENCFRGVHFAKCAQNTSHFTSTEFLCNSLLKDPSYRFFATDQYANTISTVRGTEAFVYSSGVDQSSIEFGSCSFTNSTNLYAPYRGDGIRVFNTAFKIGNSTFTNLYQGLYVSNSLLKMQGIKVDGSNVFTGNYIGVRMSGGTENRIQNMNSFTSKGHYTSNQLLQIVQWNRGRRI
;
A
#
# COMPACT_ATOMS: atom_id res chain seq x y z
N MET A 1 33.81 12.99 19.21
CA MET A 1 33.09 11.70 19.35
C MET A 1 32.50 11.32 17.99
N LYS A 2 32.64 10.07 17.53
CA LYS A 2 32.21 9.64 16.19
C LYS A 2 31.05 8.64 16.29
N TYR A 3 29.91 9.00 15.73
CA TYR A 3 28.92 8.01 15.31
C TYR A 3 29.37 7.49 13.94
N SER A 4 29.20 6.21 13.60
CA SER A 4 29.46 5.77 12.23
C SER A 4 28.51 4.68 11.81
N LEU A 5 27.81 4.90 10.69
CA LEU A 5 26.97 3.89 10.06
C LEU A 5 27.70 3.24 8.89
N SER A 6 28.08 1.97 8.99
CA SER A 6 28.54 1.24 7.82
C SER A 6 27.36 0.82 6.96
N ALA A 7 27.33 1.27 5.70
CA ALA A 7 26.43 0.76 4.68
C ALA A 7 27.17 -0.25 3.81
N GLN A 8 26.61 -1.45 3.64
CA GLN A 8 27.09 -2.45 2.68
C GLN A 8 25.88 -2.97 1.89
N GLY A 9 25.92 -2.89 0.55
CA GLY A 9 24.80 -3.35 -0.28
C GLY A 9 23.50 -2.55 -0.15
N GLY A 10 23.54 -1.30 0.32
CA GLY A 10 22.35 -0.44 0.46
C GLY A 10 21.59 -0.59 1.79
N GLY A 11 22.11 -1.38 2.74
CA GLY A 11 21.56 -1.48 4.10
C GLY A 11 22.56 -1.04 5.17
N ILE A 12 22.04 -0.51 6.27
CA ILE A 12 22.76 -0.15 7.50
C ILE A 12 22.97 -1.41 8.35
N THR A 13 24.19 -1.67 8.81
CA THR A 13 24.51 -2.90 9.56
C THR A 13 24.78 -2.70 11.05
N GLN A 14 25.00 -1.46 11.54
CA GLN A 14 25.24 -1.19 12.96
C GLN A 14 25.01 0.29 13.33
N ALA A 15 24.43 0.55 14.50
CA ALA A 15 24.40 1.85 15.17
C ALA A 15 24.89 1.66 16.63
N VAL A 16 25.67 2.60 17.16
CA VAL A 16 26.23 2.54 18.53
C VAL A 16 25.97 3.88 19.20
N ASN A 17 25.31 3.85 20.37
CA ASN A 17 25.05 5.01 21.21
C ASN A 17 26.13 5.09 22.30
N VAL A 18 26.76 6.25 22.46
CA VAL A 18 27.72 6.52 23.54
C VAL A 18 27.39 7.91 24.07
N GLY A 19 26.75 7.98 25.24
CA GLY A 19 26.32 9.24 25.85
C GLY A 19 27.46 10.24 26.07
N VAL A 20 27.14 11.54 26.07
CA VAL A 20 28.09 12.62 26.31
C VAL A 20 27.74 13.33 27.62
N ALA A 21 28.74 13.58 28.46
CA ALA A 21 28.62 14.45 29.62
C ALA A 21 28.71 15.92 29.18
N GLU A 22 27.86 16.74 29.81
CA GLU A 22 27.72 18.19 29.63
C GLU A 22 29.06 18.93 29.51
N ALA A 23 29.26 19.66 28.42
CA ALA A 23 30.30 20.68 28.29
C ALA A 23 29.76 21.85 27.45
N PRO A 24 30.20 23.09 27.72
CA PRO A 24 29.49 24.31 27.27
C PRO A 24 29.72 24.74 25.81
N GLU A 25 30.46 23.97 25.00
CA GLU A 25 30.83 24.37 23.63
C GLU A 25 30.70 23.17 22.67
N TYR A 26 29.50 22.92 22.15
CA TYR A 26 29.25 21.79 21.25
C TYR A 26 28.54 22.19 19.96
N TRP A 27 29.08 21.63 18.86
CA TRP A 27 28.50 21.65 17.52
C TRP A 27 28.27 20.20 17.10
N PRO A 28 27.03 19.72 17.08
CA PRO A 28 26.71 18.48 16.41
C PRO A 28 26.64 18.75 14.91
N ASP A 29 27.55 18.12 14.17
CA ASP A 29 27.58 18.19 12.70
C ASP A 29 27.20 16.82 12.12
N MET A 30 26.41 16.79 11.06
CA MET A 30 26.09 15.55 10.35
C MET A 30 26.93 15.51 9.08
N GLU A 31 27.93 14.64 9.06
CA GLU A 31 28.83 14.49 7.92
C GLU A 31 28.62 13.15 7.21
N LEU A 32 28.79 13.13 5.89
CA LEU A 32 28.84 11.91 5.09
C LEU A 32 30.30 11.60 4.76
N ILE A 33 30.88 10.55 5.36
CA ILE A 33 32.28 10.16 5.20
C ILE A 33 32.32 8.74 4.63
N ASP A 34 32.89 8.55 3.44
CA ASP A 34 33.03 7.23 2.79
C ASP A 34 31.70 6.45 2.66
N GLY A 35 30.60 7.14 2.35
CA GLY A 35 29.26 6.54 2.26
C GLY A 35 28.61 6.19 3.61
N ARG A 36 29.19 6.68 4.72
CA ARG A 36 28.67 6.51 6.08
C ARG A 36 28.13 7.84 6.58
N ILE A 37 26.94 7.83 7.18
CA ILE A 37 26.45 8.99 7.93
C ILE A 37 27.11 8.96 9.30
N VAL A 38 27.68 10.09 9.69
CA VAL A 38 28.38 10.31 10.94
C VAL A 38 27.73 11.54 11.58
N ILE A 39 27.08 11.34 12.73
CA ILE A 39 26.86 12.44 13.65
C ILE A 39 28.20 12.67 14.35
N LEU A 40 28.69 13.90 14.39
CA LEU A 40 29.86 14.27 15.16
C LEU A 40 29.36 14.84 16.48
N GLY A 41 29.56 14.11 17.57
CA GLY A 41 29.51 14.74 18.89
C GLY A 41 30.79 15.54 19.08
N ALA A 42 30.66 16.86 19.20
CA ALA A 42 31.72 17.83 19.51
C ALA A 42 32.73 18.12 18.38
N LYS A 43 32.61 19.32 17.79
CA LYS A 43 33.75 20.06 17.24
C LYS A 43 34.17 21.08 18.30
N THR A 44 35.26 20.81 19.04
CA THR A 44 35.84 21.82 19.92
C THR A 44 36.61 22.80 19.04
N THR A 45 36.28 24.08 19.06
CA THR A 45 37.22 25.09 18.61
C THR A 45 38.33 25.19 19.66
N THR A 46 39.47 24.56 19.38
CA THR A 46 40.77 24.79 20.03
C THR A 46 40.86 24.50 21.53
N ILE A 47 41.43 23.34 21.89
CA ILE A 47 42.36 23.27 23.03
C ILE A 47 43.76 23.54 22.46
N PRO A 48 44.40 24.69 22.77
CA PRO A 48 45.82 24.84 22.50
C PRO A 48 46.55 23.78 23.34
N ASN A 49 47.16 22.79 22.67
CA ASN A 49 48.06 21.74 23.19
C ASN A 49 47.51 20.31 23.34
N SER A 50 46.33 19.94 22.82
CA SER A 50 46.00 18.50 22.69
C SER A 50 46.50 17.95 21.35
N THR A 51 47.44 17.02 21.40
CA THR A 51 48.01 16.33 20.22
C THR A 51 47.07 15.33 19.53
N ASP A 52 45.83 15.20 19.99
CA ASP A 52 44.85 14.32 19.36
C ASP A 52 43.97 15.09 18.37
N VAL A 53 44.61 15.54 17.29
CA VAL A 53 43.90 15.88 16.05
C VAL A 53 43.89 14.62 15.20
N LEU A 54 42.71 14.07 14.94
CA LEU A 54 42.51 13.05 13.91
C LEU A 54 43.00 13.61 12.58
N SER A 55 44.24 13.27 12.24
CA SER A 55 44.89 13.67 11.01
C SER A 55 44.40 12.81 9.84
N SER A 56 43.64 13.46 8.97
CA SER A 56 43.49 13.21 7.53
C SER A 56 42.45 12.17 7.05
N GLY A 57 41.73 12.64 6.04
CA GLY A 57 40.89 11.91 5.10
C GLY A 57 40.30 12.94 4.11
N THR A 58 41.13 13.54 3.27
CA THR A 58 40.70 14.51 2.26
C THR A 58 39.95 13.79 1.14
N LEU A 59 38.69 14.13 0.90
CA LEU A 59 37.97 13.77 -0.33
C LEU A 59 38.03 14.96 -1.29
N THR A 60 38.97 14.91 -2.23
CA THR A 60 39.37 16.05 -3.08
C THR A 60 38.49 16.30 -4.31
N SER A 61 37.29 15.70 -4.42
CA SER A 61 36.25 16.26 -5.31
C SER A 61 34.91 15.55 -5.20
N PHE A 62 33.87 16.30 -4.80
CA PHE A 62 32.52 16.16 -5.35
C PHE A 62 32.07 17.54 -5.84
N ASN A 63 31.71 17.64 -7.13
CA ASN A 63 31.32 18.87 -7.82
C ASN A 63 29.79 19.06 -7.74
N THR A 64 29.37 19.84 -6.74
CA THR A 64 28.67 21.14 -6.81
C THR A 64 27.68 21.49 -7.95
N ASN A 65 26.85 20.58 -8.47
CA ASN A 65 25.57 21.03 -9.05
C ASN A 65 24.38 20.99 -8.08
N LEU A 66 24.62 20.61 -6.83
CA LEU A 66 23.96 21.27 -5.71
C LEU A 66 24.89 22.42 -5.35
N GLY A 67 24.62 23.62 -5.87
CA GLY A 67 25.37 24.81 -5.48
C GLY A 67 25.46 24.85 -3.95
N ASP A 68 26.66 25.09 -3.43
CA ASP A 68 26.99 25.11 -2.01
C ASP A 68 25.86 25.76 -1.20
N LYS A 69 24.96 24.94 -0.64
CA LYS A 69 24.13 25.38 0.47
C LYS A 69 24.96 25.19 1.72
N LYS A 70 25.85 26.15 1.96
CA LYS A 70 26.09 26.55 3.35
C LYS A 70 24.70 26.93 3.88
N PHE A 71 24.18 26.17 4.83
CA PHE A 71 23.17 26.73 5.71
C PHE A 71 23.89 27.88 6.41
N GLY A 72 23.56 29.10 6.01
CA GLY A 72 24.27 30.30 6.44
C GLY A 72 24.34 30.32 7.96
N THR A 73 25.54 30.50 8.47
CA THR A 73 25.78 30.93 9.85
C THR A 73 24.93 32.18 10.10
N PHE A 74 23.86 32.01 10.87
CA PHE A 74 23.14 33.15 11.42
C PHE A 74 24.09 33.87 12.37
N ASN A 75 24.36 35.14 12.09
CA ASN A 75 25.07 35.99 13.03
C ASN A 75 24.23 36.10 14.31
N ASP A 76 24.84 35.72 15.43
CA ASP A 76 24.53 36.13 16.81
C ASP A 76 23.25 35.67 17.53
N ASP A 77 22.55 34.62 17.10
CA ASP A 77 21.58 33.91 17.97
C ASP A 77 21.83 32.39 17.93
N TRP A 78 22.15 31.81 19.09
CA TRP A 78 22.61 30.43 19.28
C TRP A 78 21.48 29.41 19.09
N ASN A 79 21.12 29.18 17.82
CA ASN A 79 20.08 28.27 17.39
C ASN A 79 20.63 26.85 17.12
N ILE A 80 21.10 26.14 18.14
CA ILE A 80 21.76 24.84 17.96
C ILE A 80 20.73 23.71 18.12
N ASN A 81 20.37 23.09 16.99
CA ASN A 81 19.73 21.78 16.96
C ASN A 81 20.78 20.71 17.32
N CYS A 82 20.60 20.02 18.43
CA CYS A 82 21.52 19.02 18.95
C CYS A 82 21.09 17.59 18.57
N SER A 83 21.69 17.01 17.53
CA SER A 83 21.41 15.61 17.13
C SER A 83 22.13 14.63 18.04
N PHE A 84 21.40 13.72 18.69
CA PHE A 84 21.93 12.77 19.67
C PHE A 84 21.71 11.29 19.31
N ASP A 85 20.81 10.98 18.37
CA ASP A 85 20.58 9.59 17.96
C ASP A 85 20.42 9.45 16.46
N ILE A 86 20.83 8.29 15.95
CA ILE A 86 20.61 7.88 14.57
C ILE A 86 20.19 6.42 14.53
N THR A 87 19.05 6.17 13.92
CA THR A 87 18.53 4.83 13.72
C THR A 87 18.04 4.67 12.29
N SER A 88 17.67 3.46 11.91
CA SER A 88 17.01 3.20 10.64
C SER A 88 15.68 2.50 10.87
N ASN A 89 14.66 2.82 10.09
CA ASN A 89 13.39 2.11 10.13
C ASN A 89 13.39 0.91 9.16
N CYS A 90 12.30 0.14 9.15
CA CYS A 90 12.12 -1.00 8.25
C CYS A 90 11.91 -0.61 6.78
N ASP A 91 11.73 0.68 6.50
CA ASP A 91 11.59 1.26 5.17
C ASP A 91 12.99 1.56 4.57
N GLY A 92 14.05 1.41 5.38
CA GLY A 92 15.42 1.78 5.01
C GLY A 92 15.70 3.27 5.15
N ASP A 93 14.79 4.02 5.77
CA ASP A 93 15.00 5.43 6.09
C ASP A 93 15.97 5.57 7.25
N ILE A 94 16.71 6.66 7.26
CA ILE A 94 17.61 7.04 8.33
C ILE A 94 16.90 8.11 9.16
N LEU A 95 16.68 7.81 10.43
CA LEU A 95 16.06 8.72 11.39
C LEU A 95 17.16 9.31 12.27
N VAL A 96 17.18 10.63 12.40
CA VAL A 96 18.16 11.35 13.22
C VAL A 96 17.39 12.15 14.27
N GLY A 97 17.47 11.71 15.52
CA GLY A 97 16.85 12.39 16.65
C GLY A 97 17.75 13.49 17.23
N GLY A 98 17.14 14.54 17.74
CA GLY A 98 17.85 15.61 18.44
C GLY A 98 16.95 16.45 19.32
N ASN A 99 17.52 17.41 20.05
CA ASN A 99 16.79 18.42 20.82
C ASN A 99 17.13 19.82 20.32
N ASN A 100 16.14 20.72 20.38
CA ASN A 100 16.26 22.12 20.06
C ASN A 100 16.20 22.92 21.36
N GLU A 101 17.32 23.56 21.71
CA GLU A 101 17.48 24.35 22.93
C GLU A 101 16.69 25.67 22.92
N LEU A 102 16.09 26.07 21.78
CA LEU A 102 15.37 27.35 21.66
C LEU A 102 13.98 27.38 22.29
N HIS A 103 13.43 26.22 22.64
CA HIS A 103 12.02 26.09 23.03
C HIS A 103 11.83 25.19 24.27
N ASP A 104 12.72 25.27 25.26
CA ASP A 104 12.66 24.42 26.47
C ASP A 104 12.64 22.90 26.14
N GLU A 105 13.66 22.43 25.42
CA GLU A 105 13.86 21.00 25.07
C GLU A 105 12.87 20.42 24.04
N ASP A 106 12.60 21.12 22.94
CA ASP A 106 11.81 20.55 21.85
C ASP A 106 12.61 19.45 21.11
N TYR A 107 12.12 18.22 21.14
CA TYR A 107 12.73 17.11 20.40
C TYR A 107 12.38 17.17 18.92
N TYR A 108 13.36 16.94 18.05
CA TYR A 108 13.16 16.82 16.60
C TYR A 108 13.64 15.46 16.09
N VAL A 109 13.10 15.07 14.92
CA VAL A 109 13.58 13.91 14.16
C VAL A 109 13.72 14.31 12.69
N TYR A 110 14.91 14.19 12.12
CA TYR A 110 15.08 14.19 10.67
C TYR A 110 14.83 12.79 10.13
N LYS A 111 14.05 12.69 9.05
CA LYS A 111 13.87 11.47 8.29
C LYS A 111 14.53 11.63 6.94
N LEU A 112 15.54 10.82 6.65
CA LEU A 112 16.21 10.77 5.36
C LEU A 112 15.78 9.49 4.64
N ASN A 113 15.02 9.62 3.55
CA ASN A 113 14.66 8.47 2.73
C ASN A 113 15.53 8.38 1.47
N ASN A 114 15.84 7.15 1.03
CA ASN A 114 16.37 6.95 -0.32
C ASN A 114 15.19 6.89 -1.29
N ASN A 115 14.69 8.06 -1.65
CA ASN A 115 13.63 8.21 -2.64
C ASN A 115 14.13 7.83 -4.04
N CYS A 116 14.30 6.54 -4.30
CA CYS A 116 14.81 6.05 -5.57
C CYS A 116 13.82 6.37 -6.72
N GLN A 117 12.52 6.43 -6.43
CA GLN A 117 11.49 6.69 -7.43
C GLN A 117 11.52 8.15 -7.91
N SER A 118 11.88 9.12 -7.06
CA SER A 118 12.10 10.50 -7.52
C SER A 118 13.33 10.67 -8.40
N LYS A 119 14.26 9.69 -8.40
CA LYS A 119 15.40 9.64 -9.32
C LYS A 119 15.08 8.91 -10.62
N THR A 120 13.95 8.20 -10.71
CA THR A 120 13.53 7.54 -11.94
C THR A 120 13.21 8.59 -12.99
N SER A 121 13.76 8.42 -14.20
CA SER A 121 13.46 9.34 -15.30
C SER A 121 12.05 9.12 -15.84
N PHE A 122 11.32 10.23 -15.96
CA PHE A 122 10.03 10.36 -16.65
C PHE A 122 10.23 11.20 -17.93
N ASN A 123 11.10 10.70 -18.81
CA ASN A 123 11.53 11.39 -20.02
C ASN A 123 11.02 10.72 -21.29
N GLY A 124 10.17 9.69 -21.17
CA GLY A 124 9.45 9.13 -22.29
C GLY A 124 8.49 10.17 -22.87
N GLN A 125 8.38 10.21 -24.20
CA GLN A 125 7.48 11.13 -24.90
C GLN A 125 6.02 11.06 -24.41
N ASN A 126 5.61 9.92 -23.85
CA ASN A 126 4.27 9.65 -23.38
C ASN A 126 4.16 9.54 -21.85
N ASP A 127 5.23 9.84 -21.10
CA ASP A 127 5.19 9.81 -19.64
C ASP A 127 4.32 10.95 -19.12
N ILE A 128 3.62 10.69 -18.02
CA ILE A 128 2.68 11.63 -17.40
C ILE A 128 3.36 12.22 -16.17
N THR A 129 3.90 13.44 -16.33
CA THR A 129 4.63 14.17 -15.28
C THR A 129 3.78 15.21 -14.54
N SER A 130 2.55 15.42 -14.97
CA SER A 130 1.60 16.40 -14.43
C SER A 130 0.19 15.87 -14.58
N ASN A 131 -0.74 16.40 -13.79
CA ASN A 131 -2.14 15.99 -13.86
C ASN A 131 -2.67 16.12 -15.30
N VAL A 132 -3.34 15.07 -15.78
CA VAL A 132 -3.96 15.03 -17.11
C VAL A 132 -5.45 14.77 -16.99
N SER A 133 -6.25 15.55 -17.71
CA SER A 133 -7.71 15.37 -17.77
C SER A 133 -8.12 14.75 -19.10
N ILE A 134 -8.81 13.61 -19.03
CA ILE A 134 -9.45 12.96 -20.17
C ILE A 134 -10.90 13.43 -20.22
N ASN A 135 -11.17 14.41 -21.08
CA ASN A 135 -12.50 15.02 -21.25
C ASN A 135 -13.29 14.41 -22.42
N ASN A 136 -12.61 13.68 -23.31
CA ASN A 136 -13.16 13.03 -24.49
C ASN A 136 -12.68 11.56 -24.51
N ILE A 137 -12.85 10.87 -25.63
CA ILE A 137 -12.30 9.53 -25.84
C ILE A 137 -10.78 9.64 -26.09
N ALA A 138 -10.00 8.90 -25.33
CA ALA A 138 -8.56 8.74 -25.50
C ALA A 138 -8.16 7.27 -25.47
N THR A 139 -7.17 6.90 -26.29
CA THR A 139 -6.62 5.54 -26.34
C THR A 139 -5.12 5.55 -26.12
N TRP A 140 -4.65 4.77 -25.15
CA TRP A 140 -3.23 4.55 -24.87
C TRP A 140 -2.84 3.13 -25.29
N SER A 141 -2.18 3.02 -26.45
CA SER A 141 -1.69 1.76 -27.01
C SER A 141 -0.21 1.48 -26.72
N SER A 142 0.47 2.38 -26.01
CA SER A 142 1.89 2.27 -25.68
C SER A 142 2.12 2.39 -24.19
N SER A 143 3.21 1.79 -23.72
CA SER A 143 3.66 1.86 -22.34
C SER A 143 4.06 3.27 -21.93
N ARG A 144 3.82 3.61 -20.67
CA ARG A 144 4.05 4.95 -20.09
C ARG A 144 4.41 4.84 -18.62
N LYS A 145 5.16 5.80 -18.12
CA LYS A 145 5.30 6.02 -16.67
C LYS A 145 4.40 7.17 -16.23
N VAL A 146 3.90 7.09 -15.00
CA VAL A 146 2.98 8.06 -14.42
C VAL A 146 3.45 8.45 -13.02
N ASN A 147 3.69 9.75 -12.80
CA ASN A 147 3.98 10.31 -11.47
C ASN A 147 2.92 11.33 -11.01
N ALA A 148 1.79 11.40 -11.70
CA ALA A 148 0.73 12.36 -11.45
C ALA A 148 -0.67 11.73 -11.61
N THR A 149 -1.73 12.53 -11.43
CA THR A 149 -3.09 12.03 -11.51
C THR A 149 -3.58 11.97 -12.96
N VAL A 150 -4.11 10.82 -13.36
CA VAL A 150 -4.88 10.67 -14.60
C VAL A 150 -6.37 10.78 -14.26
N ILE A 151 -7.02 11.86 -14.67
CA ILE A 151 -8.41 12.18 -14.30
C ILE A 151 -9.32 11.92 -15.49
N VAL A 152 -10.16 10.88 -15.42
CA VAL A 152 -11.21 10.61 -16.40
C VAL A 152 -12.48 11.32 -15.95
N LYS A 153 -12.85 12.41 -16.64
CA LYS A 153 -13.99 13.26 -16.28
C LYS A 153 -15.30 12.71 -16.81
N ALA A 154 -16.41 13.30 -16.38
CA ALA A 154 -17.74 13.04 -16.94
C ALA A 154 -17.73 13.16 -18.47
N GLY A 155 -18.23 12.13 -19.17
CA GLY A 155 -18.24 12.06 -20.64
C GLY A 155 -16.89 11.71 -21.28
N GLY A 156 -15.81 11.69 -20.50
CA GLY A 156 -14.51 11.20 -20.91
C GLY A 156 -14.43 9.67 -20.87
N GLU A 157 -13.69 9.11 -21.81
CA GLU A 157 -13.37 7.68 -21.84
C GLU A 157 -11.87 7.50 -22.05
N LEU A 158 -11.22 6.72 -21.20
CA LEU A 158 -9.83 6.32 -21.38
C LEU A 158 -9.76 4.81 -21.64
N THR A 159 -9.30 4.43 -22.82
CA THR A 159 -8.98 3.04 -23.16
C THR A 159 -7.47 2.80 -23.08
N ILE A 160 -7.05 1.83 -22.29
CA ILE A 160 -5.65 1.35 -22.26
C ILE A 160 -5.63 0.01 -23.01
N GLY A 161 -4.91 -0.01 -24.13
CA GLY A 161 -4.99 -1.05 -25.13
C GLY A 161 -4.06 -2.25 -24.89
N PRO A 162 -4.19 -3.30 -25.72
CA PRO A 162 -3.46 -4.55 -25.55
C PRO A 162 -1.95 -4.37 -25.52
N GLY A 163 -1.29 -5.05 -24.58
CA GLY A 163 0.17 -5.06 -24.43
C GLY A 163 0.77 -3.80 -23.81
N ALA A 164 -0.01 -2.73 -23.59
CA ALA A 164 0.47 -1.54 -22.91
C ALA A 164 0.78 -1.83 -21.44
N VAL A 165 1.93 -1.35 -20.97
CA VAL A 165 2.34 -1.41 -19.55
C VAL A 165 2.39 0.01 -19.01
N ILE A 166 1.53 0.33 -18.06
CA ILE A 166 1.52 1.63 -17.39
C ILE A 166 2.12 1.46 -16.00
N GLU A 167 3.23 2.13 -15.75
CA GLU A 167 3.95 2.06 -14.48
C GLU A 167 3.72 3.33 -13.66
N PHE A 168 3.24 3.17 -12.43
CA PHE A 168 2.95 4.28 -11.53
C PHE A 168 4.02 4.40 -10.47
N ALA A 169 4.44 5.64 -10.21
CA ALA A 169 5.20 5.94 -9.02
C ALA A 169 4.36 5.69 -7.76
N ALA A 170 5.01 5.51 -6.62
CA ALA A 170 4.34 5.37 -5.34
C ALA A 170 4.19 6.76 -4.70
N SER A 171 2.97 7.15 -4.33
CA SER A 171 2.69 8.51 -3.81
C SER A 171 3.51 8.89 -2.59
N TRP A 172 3.74 7.94 -1.68
CA TRP A 172 4.57 8.10 -0.48
C TRP A 172 6.02 8.48 -0.78
N ASP A 173 6.55 8.08 -1.95
CA ASP A 173 7.88 8.45 -2.42
C ASP A 173 7.85 9.81 -3.10
N GLN A 174 6.72 10.21 -3.70
CA GLN A 174 6.66 11.43 -4.53
C GLN A 174 6.17 12.66 -3.78
N ILE A 175 5.38 12.49 -2.73
CA ILE A 175 4.63 13.57 -2.08
C ILE A 175 4.77 13.45 -0.58
N ASP A 176 5.02 14.60 0.05
CA ASP A 176 5.06 14.73 1.51
C ASP A 176 3.70 14.34 2.14
N PHE A 177 3.75 13.62 3.27
CA PHE A 177 2.55 13.20 4.00
C PHE A 177 1.70 14.37 4.49
N ASP A 178 2.32 15.50 4.82
CA ASP A 178 1.59 16.72 5.22
C ASP A 178 0.77 17.29 4.05
N ILE A 179 1.23 17.09 2.81
CA ILE A 179 0.49 17.48 1.62
C ILE A 179 -0.63 16.46 1.35
N LEU A 180 -0.34 15.17 1.44
CA LEU A 180 -1.34 14.11 1.25
C LEU A 180 -2.49 14.24 2.27
N ASN A 181 -2.18 14.39 3.55
CA ASN A 181 -3.14 14.48 4.65
C ASN A 181 -4.02 15.75 4.59
N LYS A 182 -3.60 16.80 3.87
CA LYS A 182 -4.48 17.93 3.56
C LYS A 182 -5.66 17.54 2.66
N ASN A 183 -5.60 16.36 2.03
CA ASN A 183 -6.66 15.83 1.17
C ASN A 183 -7.10 16.84 0.11
N LEU A 184 -6.13 17.59 -0.42
CA LEU A 184 -6.37 18.59 -1.44
C LEU A 184 -6.96 17.91 -2.69
N PRO A 185 -7.80 18.61 -3.47
CA PRO A 185 -8.33 18.09 -4.71
C PRO A 185 -7.20 17.59 -5.62
N SER A 186 -7.41 16.45 -6.30
CA SER A 186 -6.37 15.84 -7.15
C SER A 186 -5.96 16.74 -8.31
N GLU A 187 -6.74 17.77 -8.66
CA GLU A 187 -6.35 18.80 -9.62
C GLU A 187 -5.17 19.65 -9.11
N ASN A 188 -5.05 19.82 -7.80
CA ASN A 188 -4.06 20.68 -7.15
C ASN A 188 -2.80 19.93 -6.70
N VAL A 189 -2.85 18.59 -6.60
CA VAL A 189 -1.73 17.76 -6.16
C VAL A 189 -1.55 16.59 -7.13
N ALA A 190 -0.33 16.41 -7.62
CA ALA A 190 0.01 15.34 -8.57
C ALA A 190 0.21 14.01 -7.85
N ILE A 191 -0.88 13.28 -7.61
CA ILE A 191 -0.86 11.97 -6.96
C ILE A 191 -0.79 10.87 -8.02
N PRO A 192 0.21 9.98 -8.01
CA PRO A 192 0.29 8.85 -8.95
C PRO A 192 -0.88 7.86 -8.82
N LYS A 193 -1.98 8.12 -9.54
CA LYS A 193 -3.18 7.27 -9.57
C LYS A 193 -4.00 7.51 -10.84
N ILE A 194 -4.98 6.65 -11.07
CA ILE A 194 -6.10 6.95 -11.98
C ILE A 194 -7.29 7.33 -11.13
N GLN A 195 -7.94 8.45 -11.44
CA GLN A 195 -9.20 8.87 -10.85
C GLN A 195 -10.28 8.89 -11.94
N VAL A 196 -11.33 8.11 -11.73
CA VAL A 196 -12.51 8.10 -12.60
C VAL A 196 -13.65 8.79 -11.85
N GLN A 197 -14.04 9.96 -12.35
CA GLN A 197 -15.09 10.80 -11.78
C GLN A 197 -16.49 10.29 -12.18
N PRO A 198 -17.57 10.78 -11.53
CA PRO A 198 -18.93 10.44 -11.91
C PRO A 198 -19.18 10.66 -13.42
N GLY A 199 -19.67 9.64 -14.11
CA GLY A 199 -19.93 9.68 -15.56
C GLY A 199 -18.69 9.52 -16.45
N GLY A 200 -17.50 9.31 -15.88
CA GLY A 200 -16.29 8.94 -16.61
C GLY A 200 -16.16 7.42 -16.75
N LYS A 201 -15.44 6.97 -17.78
CA LYS A 201 -15.27 5.55 -18.09
C LYS A 201 -13.82 5.17 -18.36
N LEU A 202 -13.33 4.13 -17.68
CA LEU A 202 -12.02 3.55 -17.92
C LEU A 202 -12.18 2.13 -18.50
N ILE A 203 -11.51 1.86 -19.62
CA ILE A 203 -11.48 0.54 -20.26
C ILE A 203 -10.04 0.03 -20.25
N LEU A 204 -9.83 -1.12 -19.61
CA LEU A 204 -8.56 -1.82 -19.54
C LEU A 204 -8.67 -3.10 -20.38
N ASN A 205 -7.96 -3.17 -21.51
CA ASN A 205 -8.06 -4.28 -22.45
C ASN A 205 -6.68 -4.91 -22.67
N GLN A 206 -6.44 -6.08 -22.07
CA GLN A 206 -5.19 -6.85 -22.21
C GLN A 206 -3.92 -6.02 -21.92
N CYS A 207 -4.03 -5.08 -20.98
CA CYS A 207 -2.95 -4.22 -20.53
C CYS A 207 -2.48 -4.59 -19.12
N THR A 208 -1.36 -4.02 -18.68
CA THR A 208 -0.86 -4.14 -17.31
C THR A 208 -0.71 -2.77 -16.66
N LEU A 209 -1.29 -2.57 -15.49
CA LEU A 209 -1.06 -1.43 -14.62
C LEU A 209 -0.26 -1.91 -13.39
N ARG A 210 0.89 -1.30 -13.12
CA ARG A 210 1.79 -1.74 -12.03
C ARG A 210 2.53 -0.61 -11.34
N GLY A 211 3.09 -0.87 -10.17
CA GLY A 211 4.09 0.01 -9.55
C GLY A 211 5.40 0.06 -10.35
N LEU A 212 6.17 1.14 -10.20
CA LEU A 212 7.48 1.28 -10.87
C LEU A 212 8.43 0.13 -10.54
N SER A 213 8.98 -0.49 -11.58
CA SER A 213 9.94 -1.61 -11.47
C SER A 213 11.41 -1.19 -11.28
N SER A 214 11.69 0.12 -11.34
CA SER A 214 13.05 0.68 -11.38
C SER A 214 13.73 0.81 -10.01
N CYS A 215 13.08 0.36 -8.94
CA CYS A 215 13.48 0.63 -7.57
C CYS A 215 13.59 -0.66 -6.74
N PRO A 216 14.61 -0.85 -5.89
CA PRO A 216 14.73 -2.04 -5.06
C PRO A 216 13.51 -2.26 -4.14
N LEU A 217 12.92 -1.16 -3.65
CA LEU A 217 11.72 -1.18 -2.82
C LEU A 217 10.43 -1.38 -3.62
N ASN A 218 10.44 -1.20 -4.96
CA ASN A 218 9.29 -1.32 -5.87
C ASN A 218 7.95 -0.93 -5.21
N GLY A 219 7.86 0.31 -4.72
CA GLY A 219 6.76 0.75 -3.87
C GLY A 219 5.40 0.58 -4.53
N MET A 220 4.36 0.38 -3.71
CA MET A 220 3.02 0.18 -4.22
C MET A 220 2.38 1.52 -4.60
N TRP A 221 1.78 1.57 -5.78
CA TRP A 221 1.05 2.76 -6.24
C TRP A 221 -0.36 2.80 -5.64
N ASP A 222 -1.02 3.95 -5.66
CA ASP A 222 -2.28 4.11 -4.93
C ASP A 222 -3.45 3.33 -5.55
N GLY A 223 -3.40 3.11 -6.87
CA GLY A 223 -4.39 2.36 -7.61
C GLY A 223 -5.38 3.21 -8.41
N ILE A 224 -6.55 2.62 -8.64
CA ILE A 224 -7.67 3.29 -9.31
C ILE A 224 -8.66 3.77 -8.26
N GLU A 225 -8.85 5.08 -8.16
CA GLU A 225 -9.96 5.72 -7.46
C GLU A 225 -11.16 5.79 -8.41
N LEU A 226 -12.26 5.15 -8.03
CA LEU A 226 -13.45 5.05 -8.82
C LEU A 226 -14.63 5.61 -8.03
N GLN A 227 -14.96 6.87 -8.31
CA GLN A 227 -16.00 7.61 -7.58
C GLN A 227 -17.41 7.17 -7.99
N SER A 228 -18.41 7.45 -7.15
CA SER A 228 -19.83 7.18 -7.40
C SER A 228 -20.26 7.54 -8.82
N GLY A 229 -20.78 6.56 -9.58
CA GLY A 229 -21.21 6.75 -10.96
C GLY A 229 -20.09 6.73 -12.01
N GLY A 230 -18.84 6.50 -11.62
CA GLY A 230 -17.75 6.13 -12.54
C GLY A 230 -17.81 4.65 -12.92
N GLU A 231 -17.26 4.32 -14.08
CA GLU A 231 -17.24 2.96 -14.63
C GLU A 231 -15.82 2.48 -14.93
N VAL A 232 -15.50 1.25 -14.55
CA VAL A 232 -14.30 0.52 -14.99
C VAL A 232 -14.70 -0.79 -15.66
N VAL A 233 -14.18 -1.02 -16.85
CA VAL A 233 -14.30 -2.29 -17.59
C VAL A 233 -12.93 -2.90 -17.78
N MET A 234 -12.71 -4.11 -17.28
CA MET A 234 -11.48 -4.88 -17.42
C MET A 234 -11.73 -6.14 -18.25
N ASN A 235 -10.93 -6.31 -19.31
CA ASN A 235 -10.97 -7.48 -20.19
C ASN A 235 -9.54 -7.98 -20.41
N GLY A 236 -9.16 -9.09 -19.79
CA GLY A 236 -7.78 -9.60 -19.91
C GLY A 236 -6.72 -8.73 -19.22
N ALA A 237 -7.10 -7.75 -18.40
CA ALA A 237 -6.18 -6.77 -17.86
C ALA A 237 -5.58 -7.22 -16.52
N THR A 238 -4.38 -6.75 -16.21
CA THR A 238 -3.70 -7.00 -14.93
C THR A 238 -3.51 -5.69 -14.17
N ILE A 239 -3.93 -5.65 -12.92
CA ILE A 239 -3.58 -4.60 -11.96
C ILE A 239 -2.71 -5.23 -10.90
N MET A 240 -1.50 -4.68 -10.68
CA MET A 240 -0.58 -5.25 -9.72
C MET A 240 0.17 -4.22 -8.88
N ASP A 241 0.67 -4.67 -7.73
CA ASP A 241 1.45 -3.89 -6.78
C ASP A 241 0.76 -2.57 -6.37
N ALA A 242 -0.56 -2.60 -6.22
CA ALA A 242 -1.35 -1.43 -5.84
C ALA A 242 -1.81 -1.51 -4.38
N LYS A 243 -1.84 -0.37 -3.67
CA LYS A 243 -2.44 -0.29 -2.33
C LYS A 243 -3.92 -0.72 -2.40
N TYR A 244 -4.62 -0.22 -3.40
CA TYR A 244 -5.95 -0.70 -3.78
C TYR A 244 -5.94 -0.95 -5.28
N GLY A 245 -6.24 -2.16 -5.75
CA GLY A 245 -6.36 -2.37 -7.20
C GLY A 245 -7.42 -1.44 -7.79
N ILE A 246 -8.62 -1.50 -7.22
CA ILE A 246 -9.68 -0.51 -7.41
C ILE A 246 -10.30 -0.15 -6.06
N MET A 247 -10.35 1.14 -5.74
CA MET A 247 -11.14 1.70 -4.65
C MET A 247 -12.40 2.33 -5.24
N ALA A 248 -13.54 1.65 -5.13
CA ALA A 248 -14.86 2.15 -5.50
C ALA A 248 -15.40 3.13 -4.44
N ASP A 249 -14.66 4.24 -4.28
CA ASP A 249 -14.90 5.34 -3.36
C ASP A 249 -13.98 6.53 -3.69
N LYS A 250 -14.04 7.59 -2.89
CA LYS A 250 -13.00 8.63 -2.85
C LYS A 250 -11.87 8.24 -1.90
N SER A 251 -10.62 8.42 -2.33
CA SER A 251 -9.46 8.25 -1.45
C SER A 251 -9.30 9.43 -0.49
N VAL A 252 -8.96 9.12 0.75
CA VAL A 252 -8.48 10.09 1.75
C VAL A 252 -7.20 9.59 2.39
N TYR A 253 -6.28 10.49 2.69
CA TYR A 253 -5.03 10.19 3.39
C TYR A 253 -5.16 10.61 4.85
N ASP A 254 -4.66 9.77 5.75
CA ASP A 254 -4.51 10.14 7.16
C ASP A 254 -3.17 10.85 7.42
N GLN A 255 -2.94 11.24 8.69
CA GLN A 255 -1.71 11.90 9.14
C GLN A 255 -0.43 11.10 8.87
N SER A 256 -0.53 9.79 8.63
CA SER A 256 0.60 8.94 8.27
C SER A 256 0.80 8.78 6.76
N GLY A 257 0.05 9.55 5.94
CA GLY A 257 0.07 9.43 4.49
C GLY A 257 -0.57 8.14 3.97
N ARG A 258 -1.32 7.41 4.83
CA ARG A 258 -1.97 6.17 4.44
C ARG A 258 -3.31 6.46 3.80
N ILE A 259 -3.48 5.93 2.59
CA ILE A 259 -4.74 5.97 1.84
C ILE A 259 -5.81 5.10 2.51
N ARG A 260 -7.03 5.65 2.61
CA ARG A 260 -8.24 5.02 3.12
C ARG A 260 -9.44 5.39 2.23
N PRO A 261 -10.47 4.54 2.17
CA PRO A 261 -11.77 4.93 1.63
C PRO A 261 -12.38 6.04 2.52
N SER A 262 -13.06 7.01 1.92
CA SER A 262 -13.80 8.05 2.64
C SER A 262 -15.12 7.53 3.22
N GLU A 263 -15.64 6.41 2.70
CA GLU A 263 -16.94 5.81 2.94
C GLU A 263 -18.11 6.75 2.58
N THR A 264 -17.88 7.72 1.69
CA THR A 264 -18.86 8.77 1.32
C THR A 264 -19.23 8.81 -0.15
N MET A 265 -18.46 8.18 -1.03
CA MET A 265 -18.63 8.27 -2.49
C MET A 265 -18.65 6.88 -3.15
N GLY A 266 -19.15 5.86 -2.46
CA GLY A 266 -19.42 4.54 -3.05
C GLY A 266 -20.48 4.59 -4.15
N GLY A 267 -20.65 3.49 -4.88
CA GLY A 267 -21.66 3.37 -5.96
C GLY A 267 -21.08 3.38 -7.37
N ALA A 268 -19.82 2.99 -7.51
CA ALA A 268 -19.20 2.77 -8.80
C ALA A 268 -19.55 1.40 -9.43
N LEU A 269 -19.40 1.31 -10.75
CA LEU A 269 -19.58 0.10 -11.53
C LEU A 269 -18.25 -0.50 -11.97
N ILE A 270 -18.01 -1.75 -11.59
CA ILE A 270 -16.84 -2.52 -12.01
C ILE A 270 -17.32 -3.75 -12.79
N THR A 271 -16.82 -3.88 -14.02
CA THR A 271 -16.98 -5.07 -14.86
C THR A 271 -15.60 -5.68 -15.07
N SER A 272 -15.39 -6.92 -14.68
CA SER A 272 -14.10 -7.59 -14.83
C SER A 272 -14.27 -8.97 -15.45
N THR A 273 -13.59 -9.23 -16.56
CA THR A 273 -13.61 -10.51 -17.26
C THR A 273 -12.18 -10.97 -17.57
N ASN A 274 -11.86 -12.22 -17.23
CA ASN A 274 -10.54 -12.83 -17.49
C ASN A 274 -9.35 -11.94 -17.05
N SER A 275 -9.51 -11.20 -15.94
CA SER A 275 -8.55 -10.19 -15.50
C SER A 275 -7.88 -10.60 -14.20
N HIS A 276 -6.79 -9.93 -13.83
CA HIS A 276 -5.94 -10.28 -12.70
C HIS A 276 -5.73 -9.09 -11.76
N PHE A 277 -5.83 -9.35 -10.46
CA PHE A 277 -5.40 -8.47 -9.38
C PHE A 277 -4.26 -9.14 -8.63
N GLU A 278 -3.04 -8.63 -8.77
CA GLU A 278 -1.83 -9.30 -8.24
C GLU A 278 -1.09 -8.47 -7.19
N ASN A 279 -0.84 -9.08 -6.02
CA ASN A 279 -0.05 -8.48 -4.95
C ASN A 279 -0.53 -7.08 -4.53
N CYS A 280 -1.84 -6.84 -4.63
CA CYS A 280 -2.47 -5.64 -4.12
C CYS A 280 -2.70 -5.78 -2.61
N PHE A 281 -2.62 -4.67 -1.85
CA PHE A 281 -2.96 -4.72 -0.42
C PHE A 281 -4.46 -5.03 -0.25
N ARG A 282 -5.30 -4.43 -1.09
CA ARG A 282 -6.65 -4.91 -1.41
C ARG A 282 -6.85 -4.96 -2.92
N GLY A 283 -7.45 -6.02 -3.44
CA GLY A 283 -7.78 -6.11 -4.87
C GLY A 283 -8.85 -5.09 -5.25
N VAL A 284 -10.03 -5.22 -4.64
CA VAL A 284 -11.14 -4.28 -4.82
C VAL A 284 -11.74 -3.90 -3.46
N HIS A 285 -12.01 -2.62 -3.27
CA HIS A 285 -12.70 -2.10 -2.10
C HIS A 285 -13.99 -1.38 -2.52
N PHE A 286 -15.13 -1.82 -1.99
CA PHE A 286 -16.43 -1.18 -2.17
C PHE A 286 -16.85 -0.46 -0.90
N ALA A 287 -16.93 0.87 -0.97
CA ALA A 287 -17.53 1.67 0.09
C ALA A 287 -19.05 1.57 0.07
N LYS A 288 -19.67 2.10 1.13
CA LYS A 288 -21.12 2.15 1.31
C LYS A 288 -21.82 2.84 0.14
N CYS A 289 -22.82 2.16 -0.43
CA CYS A 289 -23.72 2.74 -1.43
C CYS A 289 -25.12 2.10 -1.42
N ALA A 290 -26.07 2.77 -2.06
CA ALA A 290 -27.44 2.26 -2.14
C ALA A 290 -27.54 1.02 -3.04
N GLN A 291 -26.89 1.05 -4.20
CA GLN A 291 -26.93 -0.02 -5.19
C GLN A 291 -25.55 -0.25 -5.79
N ASN A 292 -25.22 -1.51 -6.06
CA ASN A 292 -24.02 -1.91 -6.78
C ASN A 292 -24.31 -3.16 -7.62
N THR A 293 -24.01 -3.08 -8.92
CA THR A 293 -24.22 -4.15 -9.91
C THR A 293 -22.89 -4.61 -10.53
N SER A 294 -21.78 -4.38 -9.82
CA SER A 294 -20.46 -4.83 -10.26
C SER A 294 -20.42 -6.35 -10.41
N HIS A 295 -19.72 -6.83 -11.42
CA HIS A 295 -19.63 -8.25 -11.71
C HIS A 295 -18.23 -8.64 -12.17
N PHE A 296 -17.81 -9.82 -11.72
CA PHE A 296 -16.49 -10.38 -11.94
C PHE A 296 -16.69 -11.79 -12.50
N THR A 297 -16.15 -12.05 -13.69
CA THR A 297 -16.21 -13.36 -14.35
C THR A 297 -14.80 -13.83 -14.66
N SER A 298 -14.43 -15.02 -14.23
CA SER A 298 -13.10 -15.59 -14.48
C SER A 298 -11.97 -14.64 -14.08
N THR A 299 -12.18 -13.86 -13.01
CA THR A 299 -11.19 -12.90 -12.49
C THR A 299 -10.34 -13.60 -11.43
N GLU A 300 -9.03 -13.44 -11.53
CA GLU A 300 -8.07 -13.95 -10.57
C GLU A 300 -7.62 -12.85 -9.61
N PHE A 301 -7.65 -13.20 -8.33
CA PHE A 301 -7.11 -12.40 -7.25
C PHE A 301 -5.97 -13.19 -6.61
N LEU A 302 -4.74 -12.71 -6.79
CA LEU A 302 -3.53 -13.46 -6.48
C LEU A 302 -2.60 -12.65 -5.57
N CYS A 303 -2.08 -13.28 -4.53
CA CYS A 303 -0.95 -12.78 -3.76
C CYS A 303 0.09 -13.88 -3.71
N ASN A 304 1.06 -13.82 -4.62
CA ASN A 304 2.12 -14.82 -4.75
C ASN A 304 3.46 -14.35 -4.17
N SER A 305 3.55 -13.08 -3.78
CA SER A 305 4.73 -12.47 -3.17
C SER A 305 4.35 -11.63 -1.95
N LEU A 306 5.37 -11.25 -1.17
CA LEU A 306 5.22 -10.31 -0.07
C LEU A 306 4.82 -8.93 -0.63
N LEU A 307 3.94 -8.20 0.06
CA LEU A 307 3.62 -6.83 -0.32
C LEU A 307 4.89 -5.96 -0.29
N LYS A 308 5.05 -5.13 -1.32
CA LYS A 308 6.28 -4.37 -1.56
C LYS A 308 6.37 -3.11 -0.69
N ASP A 309 5.22 -2.50 -0.36
CA ASP A 309 5.17 -1.30 0.46
C ASP A 309 5.46 -1.61 1.94
N PRO A 310 6.52 -0.99 2.51
CA PRO A 310 6.92 -1.21 3.90
C PRO A 310 5.84 -0.87 4.94
N SER A 311 4.90 0.03 4.63
CA SER A 311 3.80 0.41 5.54
C SER A 311 2.83 -0.75 5.83
N TYR A 312 2.91 -1.85 5.07
CA TYR A 312 2.14 -3.08 5.31
C TYR A 312 2.94 -4.19 6.00
N ARG A 313 4.15 -3.88 6.50
CA ARG A 313 4.91 -4.78 7.37
C ARG A 313 4.40 -4.63 8.81
N PHE A 314 4.22 -5.76 9.49
CA PHE A 314 3.87 -5.77 10.91
C PHE A 314 5.05 -6.29 11.72
N PHE A 315 5.32 -5.60 12.82
CA PHE A 315 6.20 -6.13 13.86
C PHE A 315 5.37 -7.03 14.76
N ALA A 316 5.58 -8.32 14.63
CA ALA A 316 5.17 -9.24 15.68
C ALA A 316 6.34 -9.34 16.65
N THR A 317 6.10 -9.01 17.92
CA THR A 317 6.95 -9.54 18.98
C THR A 317 6.68 -11.03 19.05
N ASP A 318 7.69 -11.85 18.76
CA ASP A 318 7.58 -13.26 19.06
C ASP A 318 7.48 -13.46 20.58
N GLN A 319 7.20 -14.70 21.01
CA GLN A 319 7.16 -15.08 22.42
C GLN A 319 8.50 -14.87 23.17
N TYR A 320 9.56 -14.48 22.48
CA TYR A 320 10.89 -14.18 23.01
C TYR A 320 11.26 -12.69 22.91
N ALA A 321 10.29 -11.82 22.61
CA ALA A 321 10.48 -10.39 22.42
C ALA A 321 11.44 -10.01 21.27
N ASN A 322 11.73 -10.92 20.35
CA ASN A 322 12.41 -10.55 19.11
C ASN A 322 11.38 -9.93 18.18
N THR A 323 11.66 -8.71 17.74
CA THR A 323 10.85 -8.00 16.76
C THR A 323 11.12 -8.60 15.38
N ILE A 324 10.30 -9.57 14.96
CA ILE A 324 10.38 -10.09 13.60
C ILE A 324 9.51 -9.19 12.73
N SER A 325 10.14 -8.51 11.76
CA SER A 325 9.40 -7.84 10.69
C SER A 325 8.73 -8.91 9.84
N THR A 326 7.43 -9.10 10.04
CA THR A 326 6.63 -10.04 9.26
C THR A 326 5.88 -9.25 8.21
N VAL A 327 6.20 -9.51 6.94
CA VAL A 327 5.52 -8.87 5.83
C VAL A 327 4.15 -9.52 5.64
N ARG A 328 3.10 -8.71 5.52
CA ARG A 328 1.75 -9.23 5.23
C ARG A 328 1.60 -9.55 3.75
N GLY A 329 0.73 -10.52 3.46
CA GLY A 329 0.12 -10.60 2.13
C GLY A 329 -0.99 -9.58 1.97
N THR A 330 -1.76 -9.71 0.89
CA THR A 330 -3.05 -9.03 0.71
C THR A 330 -3.90 -9.12 1.97
N GLU A 331 -4.55 -8.04 2.42
CA GLU A 331 -5.43 -8.04 3.59
C GLU A 331 -6.77 -8.71 3.29
N ALA A 332 -7.38 -8.32 2.17
CA ALA A 332 -8.58 -8.90 1.61
C ALA A 332 -8.56 -8.68 0.09
N PHE A 333 -8.83 -9.72 -0.71
CA PHE A 333 -8.89 -9.53 -2.16
C PHE A 333 -10.10 -8.68 -2.55
N VAL A 334 -11.24 -8.92 -1.93
CA VAL A 334 -12.44 -8.08 -2.03
C VAL A 334 -12.88 -7.65 -0.65
N TYR A 335 -13.07 -6.36 -0.46
CA TYR A 335 -13.65 -5.78 0.75
C TYR A 335 -14.91 -5.01 0.42
N SER A 336 -15.97 -5.14 1.22
CA SER A 336 -17.14 -4.27 1.13
C SER A 336 -17.74 -3.92 2.48
N SER A 337 -18.12 -2.64 2.62
CA SER A 337 -18.84 -2.08 3.77
C SER A 337 -20.15 -1.42 3.34
N GLY A 338 -21.28 -1.85 3.89
CA GLY A 338 -22.53 -1.09 3.95
C GLY A 338 -23.26 -0.88 2.63
N VAL A 339 -23.29 -1.87 1.74
CA VAL A 339 -24.01 -1.72 0.47
C VAL A 339 -25.44 -2.27 0.58
N ASP A 340 -26.41 -1.36 0.54
CA ASP A 340 -27.76 -1.59 1.03
C ASP A 340 -28.69 -2.37 0.10
N GLN A 341 -28.43 -2.45 -1.21
CA GLN A 341 -29.20 -3.22 -2.20
C GLN A 341 -28.32 -3.61 -3.39
N SER A 342 -27.32 -4.46 -3.14
CA SER A 342 -26.36 -4.86 -4.18
C SER A 342 -26.35 -6.35 -4.44
N SER A 343 -26.02 -6.70 -5.67
CA SER A 343 -25.67 -8.06 -6.07
C SER A 343 -24.31 -7.98 -6.72
N ILE A 344 -23.27 -7.70 -5.95
CA ILE A 344 -21.92 -7.84 -6.49
C ILE A 344 -21.74 -9.33 -6.80
N GLU A 345 -21.52 -9.66 -8.07
CA GLU A 345 -21.49 -11.03 -8.56
C GLU A 345 -20.07 -11.50 -8.84
N PHE A 346 -19.73 -12.70 -8.36
CA PHE A 346 -18.49 -13.40 -8.69
C PHE A 346 -18.84 -14.72 -9.35
N GLY A 347 -18.42 -14.90 -10.61
CA GLY A 347 -18.57 -16.14 -11.36
C GLY A 347 -17.21 -16.69 -11.76
N SER A 348 -16.91 -17.94 -11.40
CA SER A 348 -15.68 -18.63 -11.81
C SER A 348 -14.39 -17.89 -11.43
N CYS A 349 -14.38 -17.13 -10.34
CA CYS A 349 -13.20 -16.38 -9.89
C CYS A 349 -12.25 -17.25 -9.06
N SER A 350 -10.98 -16.84 -8.95
CA SER A 350 -9.99 -17.47 -8.06
C SER A 350 -9.44 -16.46 -7.06
N PHE A 351 -9.27 -16.90 -5.82
CA PHE A 351 -8.72 -16.12 -4.71
C PHE A 351 -7.59 -16.92 -4.08
N THR A 352 -6.34 -16.55 -4.33
CA THR A 352 -5.18 -17.37 -3.98
C THR A 352 -4.12 -16.57 -3.26
N ASN A 353 -3.71 -17.03 -2.07
CA ASN A 353 -2.57 -16.46 -1.34
C ASN A 353 -1.36 -17.40 -1.31
N SER A 354 -0.20 -16.84 -1.02
CA SER A 354 1.07 -17.56 -0.99
C SER A 354 1.15 -18.53 0.19
N THR A 355 1.61 -19.75 -0.06
CA THR A 355 1.89 -20.72 1.00
C THR A 355 3.08 -20.32 1.87
N ASN A 356 3.93 -19.43 1.37
CA ASN A 356 5.11 -18.91 2.08
C ASN A 356 4.74 -17.94 3.21
N LEU A 357 3.49 -17.45 3.25
CA LEU A 357 3.00 -16.62 4.34
C LEU A 357 2.50 -17.48 5.51
N TYR A 358 2.79 -17.05 6.73
CA TYR A 358 2.17 -17.59 7.93
C TYR A 358 0.64 -17.37 7.86
N ALA A 359 -0.16 -18.35 8.29
CA ALA A 359 -1.59 -18.39 7.99
C ALA A 359 -2.39 -17.14 8.44
N PRO A 360 -2.16 -16.58 9.65
CA PRO A 360 -2.77 -15.30 10.07
C PRO A 360 -2.37 -14.07 9.26
N TYR A 361 -1.31 -14.14 8.46
CA TYR A 361 -0.88 -13.06 7.56
C TYR A 361 -1.32 -13.27 6.11
N ARG A 362 -2.03 -14.37 5.84
CA ARG A 362 -2.77 -14.55 4.59
C ARG A 362 -4.04 -13.72 4.71
N GLY A 363 -4.43 -13.05 3.65
CA GLY A 363 -5.66 -12.25 3.64
C GLY A 363 -6.93 -13.09 3.65
N ASP A 364 -8.05 -12.38 3.65
CA ASP A 364 -9.33 -12.96 3.33
C ASP A 364 -9.55 -12.98 1.81
N GLY A 365 -10.32 -13.95 1.30
CA GLY A 365 -10.81 -13.94 -0.08
C GLY A 365 -11.77 -12.79 -0.26
N ILE A 366 -12.95 -12.92 0.33
CA ILE A 366 -13.98 -11.87 0.32
C ILE A 366 -14.32 -11.52 1.77
N ARG A 367 -14.25 -10.23 2.10
CA ARG A 367 -14.61 -9.67 3.41
C ARG A 367 -15.80 -8.72 3.26
N VAL A 368 -16.88 -9.01 3.97
CA VAL A 368 -18.16 -8.32 3.80
C VAL A 368 -18.73 -7.83 5.12
N PHE A 369 -19.18 -6.57 5.13
CA PHE A 369 -19.93 -5.98 6.22
C PHE A 369 -21.24 -5.37 5.71
N ASN A 370 -22.40 -5.93 6.06
CA ASN A 370 -23.72 -5.39 5.66
C ASN A 370 -23.87 -5.18 4.14
N THR A 371 -23.43 -6.15 3.32
CA THR A 371 -23.56 -6.10 1.85
C THR A 371 -24.03 -7.46 1.33
N ALA A 372 -24.92 -7.46 0.34
CA ALA A 372 -25.30 -8.67 -0.39
C ALA A 372 -24.31 -9.01 -1.51
N PHE A 373 -24.01 -10.30 -1.64
CA PHE A 373 -23.11 -10.85 -2.65
C PHE A 373 -23.68 -12.15 -3.21
N LYS A 374 -23.33 -12.42 -4.46
CA LYS A 374 -23.58 -13.70 -5.11
C LYS A 374 -22.26 -14.27 -5.60
N ILE A 375 -21.91 -15.45 -5.11
CA ILE A 375 -20.65 -16.14 -5.43
C ILE A 375 -21.00 -17.47 -6.08
N GLY A 376 -20.43 -17.70 -7.26
CA GLY A 376 -20.67 -18.85 -8.13
C GLY A 376 -19.38 -19.48 -8.63
N ASN A 377 -19.27 -20.82 -8.53
CA ASN A 377 -18.21 -21.64 -9.15
C ASN A 377 -16.77 -21.13 -8.90
N SER A 378 -16.50 -20.50 -7.76
CA SER A 378 -15.23 -19.82 -7.47
C SER A 378 -14.30 -20.66 -6.59
N THR A 379 -13.01 -20.38 -6.64
CA THR A 379 -11.98 -21.09 -5.87
C THR A 379 -11.30 -20.18 -4.85
N PHE A 380 -11.10 -20.69 -3.65
CA PHE A 380 -10.54 -19.98 -2.50
C PHE A 380 -9.40 -20.82 -1.92
N THR A 381 -8.15 -20.38 -2.12
CA THR A 381 -6.97 -21.20 -1.90
C THR A 381 -5.95 -20.53 -1.00
N ASN A 382 -5.52 -21.22 0.06
CA ASN A 382 -4.49 -20.77 1.00
C ASN A 382 -4.78 -19.40 1.62
N LEU A 383 -6.00 -19.15 2.06
CA LEU A 383 -6.40 -17.88 2.70
C LEU A 383 -6.41 -18.00 4.21
N TYR A 384 -6.45 -16.87 4.93
CA TYR A 384 -6.85 -16.91 6.34
C TYR A 384 -8.34 -17.23 6.43
N GLN A 385 -9.19 -16.50 5.71
CA GLN A 385 -10.60 -16.84 5.54
C GLN A 385 -10.95 -16.84 4.05
N GLY A 386 -11.62 -17.89 3.55
CA GLY A 386 -12.18 -17.85 2.20
C GLY A 386 -13.22 -16.75 2.05
N LEU A 387 -14.20 -16.77 2.94
CA LEU A 387 -15.26 -15.76 3.03
C LEU A 387 -15.44 -15.34 4.50
N TYR A 388 -15.41 -14.03 4.76
CA TYR A 388 -15.78 -13.44 6.04
C TYR A 388 -17.00 -12.53 5.88
N VAL A 389 -18.05 -12.83 6.63
CA VAL A 389 -19.32 -12.10 6.61
C VAL A 389 -19.63 -11.62 8.01
N SER A 390 -19.89 -10.33 8.14
CA SER A 390 -20.31 -9.72 9.39
C SER A 390 -21.49 -8.78 9.14
N ASN A 391 -22.69 -9.21 9.53
CA ASN A 391 -23.91 -8.44 9.35
C ASN A 391 -24.43 -7.92 10.70
N SER A 392 -24.94 -6.69 10.69
CA SER A 392 -25.75 -6.14 11.77
C SER A 392 -27.08 -6.89 11.83
N LEU A 393 -27.62 -7.09 13.04
CA LEU A 393 -28.86 -7.84 13.28
C LEU A 393 -30.10 -7.25 12.56
N LEU A 394 -30.02 -6.01 12.07
CA LEU A 394 -31.15 -5.25 11.54
C LEU A 394 -31.26 -5.24 10.01
N LYS A 395 -30.26 -5.76 9.28
CA LYS A 395 -30.29 -5.80 7.81
C LYS A 395 -30.33 -7.24 7.32
N MET A 396 -31.46 -7.60 6.73
CA MET A 396 -31.83 -8.96 6.31
C MET A 396 -31.05 -9.49 5.09
N GLN A 397 -30.09 -8.75 4.54
CA GLN A 397 -29.54 -9.12 3.23
C GLN A 397 -28.62 -10.33 3.29
N GLY A 398 -28.99 -11.34 2.51
CA GLY A 398 -28.29 -12.61 2.42
C GLY A 398 -27.11 -12.58 1.47
N ILE A 399 -26.00 -13.17 1.89
CA ILE A 399 -24.97 -13.64 0.96
C ILE A 399 -25.41 -14.99 0.39
N LYS A 400 -25.32 -15.13 -0.92
CA LYS A 400 -25.62 -16.35 -1.65
C LYS A 400 -24.33 -16.97 -2.20
N VAL A 401 -23.88 -18.06 -1.60
CA VAL A 401 -22.79 -18.91 -2.11
C VAL A 401 -23.42 -20.11 -2.80
N ASP A 402 -23.33 -20.18 -4.13
CA ASP A 402 -24.04 -21.15 -4.98
C ASP A 402 -23.10 -21.82 -5.99
N GLY A 403 -23.46 -22.99 -6.49
CA GLY A 403 -22.64 -23.76 -7.42
C GLY A 403 -21.37 -24.37 -6.81
N SER A 404 -20.45 -24.84 -7.66
CA SER A 404 -19.34 -25.69 -7.22
C SER A 404 -18.13 -24.91 -6.70
N ASN A 405 -18.31 -24.12 -5.63
CA ASN A 405 -17.18 -23.38 -5.04
C ASN A 405 -16.23 -24.33 -4.29
N VAL A 406 -14.93 -24.03 -4.33
CA VAL A 406 -13.89 -24.87 -3.72
C VAL A 406 -13.06 -24.05 -2.73
N PHE A 407 -13.01 -24.50 -1.48
CA PHE A 407 -12.24 -23.87 -0.41
C PHE A 407 -11.11 -24.82 0.03
N THR A 408 -9.86 -24.56 -0.36
CA THR A 408 -8.74 -25.48 -0.16
C THR A 408 -7.56 -24.81 0.54
N GLY A 409 -7.02 -25.42 1.59
CA GLY A 409 -5.83 -24.89 2.29
C GLY A 409 -6.09 -23.60 3.10
N ASN A 410 -7.35 -23.15 3.19
CA ASN A 410 -7.74 -22.01 4.00
C ASN A 410 -7.65 -22.35 5.49
N TYR A 411 -7.27 -21.37 6.32
CA TYR A 411 -7.34 -21.53 7.77
C TYR A 411 -8.80 -21.65 8.23
N ILE A 412 -9.68 -20.80 7.71
CA ILE A 412 -11.13 -20.88 7.83
C ILE A 412 -11.75 -20.86 6.42
N GLY A 413 -12.64 -21.80 6.11
CA GLY A 413 -13.35 -21.81 4.82
C GLY A 413 -14.29 -20.60 4.69
N VAL A 414 -15.34 -20.59 5.52
CA VAL A 414 -16.35 -19.53 5.57
C VAL A 414 -16.66 -19.19 7.02
N ARG A 415 -16.62 -17.90 7.36
CA ARG A 415 -17.04 -17.37 8.67
C ARG A 415 -18.19 -16.39 8.48
N MET A 416 -19.30 -16.64 9.17
CA MET A 416 -20.48 -15.79 9.14
C MET A 416 -20.85 -15.37 10.56
N SER A 417 -21.04 -14.07 10.77
CA SER A 417 -21.48 -13.48 12.04
C SER A 417 -22.71 -12.60 11.78
N GLY A 418 -23.89 -13.03 12.23
CA GLY A 418 -25.16 -12.34 12.02
C GLY A 418 -25.78 -12.53 10.62
N GLY A 419 -26.95 -11.91 10.41
CA GLY A 419 -27.75 -11.99 9.19
C GLY A 419 -28.72 -13.19 9.15
N THR A 420 -29.93 -12.97 8.64
CA THR A 420 -31.02 -13.98 8.62
C THR A 420 -31.16 -14.71 7.29
N GLU A 421 -30.56 -14.22 6.20
CA GLU A 421 -30.74 -14.76 4.85
C GLU A 421 -29.46 -15.29 4.19
N ASN A 422 -28.38 -15.46 4.95
CA ASN A 422 -27.15 -16.05 4.42
C ASN A 422 -27.40 -17.51 3.99
N ARG A 423 -27.00 -17.85 2.75
CA ARG A 423 -27.19 -19.19 2.17
C ARG A 423 -25.90 -19.69 1.55
N ILE A 424 -25.51 -20.89 1.94
CA ILE A 424 -24.48 -21.70 1.27
C ILE A 424 -25.21 -22.93 0.73
N GLN A 425 -25.22 -23.11 -0.59
CA GLN A 425 -26.00 -24.16 -1.25
C GLN A 425 -25.26 -24.74 -2.44
N ASN A 426 -25.62 -25.97 -2.81
CA ASN A 426 -25.17 -26.72 -3.99
C ASN A 426 -23.65 -26.96 -4.08
N MET A 427 -23.20 -28.23 -4.01
CA MET A 427 -21.86 -28.69 -4.46
C MET A 427 -20.59 -27.94 -3.99
N ASN A 428 -20.65 -27.14 -2.92
CA ASN A 428 -19.46 -26.52 -2.33
C ASN A 428 -18.54 -27.57 -1.68
N SER A 429 -17.23 -27.47 -1.90
CA SER A 429 -16.24 -28.38 -1.34
C SER A 429 -15.27 -27.66 -0.40
N PHE A 430 -14.92 -28.31 0.71
CA PHE A 430 -14.08 -27.73 1.76
C PHE A 430 -12.97 -28.69 2.17
N THR A 431 -11.72 -28.25 2.00
CA THR A 431 -10.50 -28.89 2.47
C THR A 431 -9.72 -27.87 3.31
N SER A 432 -10.32 -27.41 4.42
CA SER A 432 -9.75 -26.43 5.35
C SER A 432 -9.27 -27.08 6.65
N LYS A 433 -8.30 -26.45 7.33
CA LYS A 433 -7.75 -26.95 8.61
C LYS A 433 -8.57 -26.58 9.85
N GLY A 434 -9.45 -25.56 9.78
CA GLY A 434 -10.24 -25.04 10.91
C GLY A 434 -11.77 -25.15 10.74
N HIS A 435 -12.47 -25.26 11.88
CA HIS A 435 -13.92 -25.49 12.04
C HIS A 435 -14.83 -24.31 11.62
N TYR A 436 -16.06 -24.63 11.19
CA TYR A 436 -17.17 -23.68 11.11
C TYR A 436 -17.67 -23.32 12.51
N THR A 437 -17.80 -22.03 12.82
CA THR A 437 -18.52 -21.58 14.02
C THR A 437 -19.68 -20.70 13.57
N SER A 438 -20.91 -21.21 13.62
CA SER A 438 -22.12 -20.37 13.64
C SER A 438 -22.79 -20.51 14.99
N ASN A 439 -23.09 -19.38 15.65
CA ASN A 439 -23.95 -19.33 16.83
C ASN A 439 -25.44 -19.19 16.44
N GLN A 440 -25.81 -19.47 15.20
CA GLN A 440 -27.20 -19.63 14.77
C GLN A 440 -27.28 -20.80 13.78
N LEU A 441 -28.28 -21.66 14.02
CA LEU A 441 -28.58 -22.88 13.27
C LEU A 441 -28.52 -22.65 11.76
N LEU A 442 -27.53 -23.24 11.09
CA LEU A 442 -27.60 -23.51 9.65
C LEU A 442 -27.39 -25.00 9.43
N GLN A 443 -28.42 -25.64 8.87
CA GLN A 443 -28.39 -26.99 8.34
C GLN A 443 -27.24 -27.13 7.32
N ILE A 444 -26.21 -27.90 7.70
CA ILE A 444 -25.28 -28.47 6.74
C ILE A 444 -25.98 -29.67 6.09
N VAL A 445 -26.62 -29.47 4.94
CA VAL A 445 -26.95 -30.57 4.02
C VAL A 445 -25.80 -30.72 3.04
N GLN A 446 -24.83 -31.55 3.40
CA GLN A 446 -24.49 -32.81 2.72
C GLN A 446 -23.06 -33.22 3.05
N TRP A 447 -22.94 -34.11 4.04
CA TRP A 447 -21.73 -34.88 4.29
C TRP A 447 -21.75 -36.08 3.35
N ASN A 448 -21.13 -35.97 2.16
CA ASN A 448 -20.91 -37.15 1.32
C ASN A 448 -19.76 -37.98 1.90
N ARG A 449 -20.09 -38.86 2.86
CA ARG A 449 -19.26 -40.04 3.13
C ARG A 449 -19.45 -41.00 1.96
N GLY A 450 -18.42 -41.10 1.12
CA GLY A 450 -18.28 -42.21 0.18
C GLY A 450 -18.42 -43.54 0.92
N ARG A 451 -19.55 -44.23 0.70
CA ARG A 451 -19.65 -45.66 0.95
C ARG A 451 -18.91 -46.37 -0.18
N ARG A 452 -17.83 -47.07 0.15
CA ARG A 452 -17.52 -48.33 -0.53
C ARG A 452 -18.62 -49.33 -0.14
N ILE A 453 -19.33 -49.86 -1.13
CA ILE A 453 -19.75 -51.26 -1.19
C ILE A 453 -19.24 -51.77 -2.52
#